data_AF-A0A954SV21-F1
#
_entry.id   AF-A0A954SV21-F1
#
_cell.length_a   1.000
_cell.length_b   1.000
_cell.length_c   1.000
_cell.angle_alpha   90.00
_cell.angle_beta   90.00
_cell.angle_gamma   90.00
#
_symmetry.space_group_name_H-M   'P 1'
#
loop_
_entity.id
_entity.type
_entity.pdbx_description
1 polymer ?
#
loop_
_entity_poly.entity_id
_entity_poly.type
_entity_poly.pdbx_seq_one_letter_code
_entity_poly.pdbx_strand_id
1 'polypeptide(L)'
;HEPGGGVPLRMAPLILGGTILTHLGGGSAGREGTAVQMGGGIAGGVARLLRLNSSDTRILLMVGVAAGFGGVFGTPLAGAIFAAEVLHIGRLRYEALIPCLIGGLIGDWGCYYWGIGHTDYSVLLTSPVLRSNTLLIQVVIAGIVLGLAGQLFSRSSHAFGAFMRNTIESSALRPVVGSIALILLVWLVGHRDYLGLGVESPRGEAGIS
;
A
#
# COMPACT_ATOMS: atom_id res chain seq x y z
N HIS A 1 -8.39 -9.65 19.32
CA HIS A 1 -8.92 -8.34 18.91
C HIS A 1 -9.89 -7.88 19.97
N GLU A 2 -9.62 -6.76 20.62
CA GLU A 2 -10.66 -6.06 21.40
C GLU A 2 -11.45 -5.20 20.40
N PRO A 3 -12.74 -5.47 20.17
CA PRO A 3 -13.56 -4.60 19.34
C PRO A 3 -13.61 -3.21 20.00
N GLY A 4 -12.96 -2.23 19.36
CA GLY A 4 -12.90 -0.84 19.83
C GLY A 4 -11.50 -0.31 20.21
N GLY A 5 -10.48 -1.16 20.34
CA GLY A 5 -9.15 -0.75 20.85
C GLY A 5 -8.25 0.04 19.88
N GLY A 6 -8.68 0.23 18.62
CA GLY A 6 -7.91 0.88 17.57
C GLY A 6 -6.66 0.09 17.12
N VAL A 7 -5.87 0.68 16.23
CA VAL A 7 -4.58 0.12 15.76
C VAL A 7 -3.48 0.53 16.75
N PRO A 8 -2.60 -0.38 17.21
CA PRO A 8 -1.61 -0.04 18.22
C PRO A 8 -0.50 0.86 17.65
N LEU A 9 -0.16 1.94 18.36
CA LEU A 9 0.85 2.93 17.92
C LEU A 9 2.20 2.32 17.56
N ARG A 10 2.63 1.28 18.28
CA ARG A 10 3.90 0.55 18.02
C ARG A 10 4.00 -0.05 16.60
N MET A 11 2.86 -0.22 15.91
CA MET A 11 2.83 -0.74 14.55
C MET A 11 3.52 0.21 13.55
N ALA A 12 3.40 1.52 13.75
CA ALA A 12 3.98 2.52 12.85
C ALA A 12 5.52 2.43 12.76
N PRO A 13 6.30 2.51 13.86
CA PRO A 13 7.76 2.40 13.78
C PRO A 13 8.22 0.99 13.37
N LEU A 14 7.51 -0.07 13.76
CA LEU A 14 7.89 -1.44 13.41
C LEU A 14 7.76 -1.73 11.92
N ILE A 15 6.67 -1.27 11.29
CA ILE A 15 6.47 -1.49 9.85
C ILE A 15 7.44 -0.63 9.05
N LEU A 16 7.67 0.64 9.45
CA LEU A 16 8.66 1.47 8.79
C LEU A 16 10.06 0.81 8.83
N GLY A 17 10.49 0.37 10.01
CA GLY A 17 11.76 -0.33 10.17
C GLY A 17 11.84 -1.62 9.34
N GLY A 18 10.78 -2.42 9.36
CA GLY A 18 10.70 -3.66 8.58
C GLY A 18 10.80 -3.42 7.07
N THR A 19 10.11 -2.41 6.55
CA THR A 19 10.12 -2.05 5.13
C THR A 19 11.48 -1.49 4.70
N ILE A 20 12.11 -0.64 5.53
CA ILE A 20 13.48 -0.15 5.29
C ILE A 20 14.45 -1.33 5.22
N LEU A 21 14.43 -2.23 6.20
CA LEU A 21 15.30 -3.41 6.21
C LEU A 21 15.05 -4.33 5.03
N THR A 22 13.80 -4.46 4.59
CA THR A 22 13.45 -5.26 3.41
C THR A 22 14.08 -4.69 2.15
N HIS A 23 13.95 -3.37 1.92
CA HIS A 23 14.57 -2.73 0.77
C HIS A 23 16.11 -2.73 0.84
N LEU A 24 16.69 -2.48 2.01
CA LEU A 24 18.15 -2.56 2.20
C LEU A 24 18.69 -3.98 1.97
N GLY A 25 17.90 -5.00 2.32
CA GLY A 25 18.21 -6.41 2.05
C GLY A 25 17.91 -6.86 0.61
N GLY A 26 17.51 -5.95 -0.28
CA GLY A 26 17.15 -6.26 -1.67
C GLY A 26 15.80 -6.99 -1.83
N GLY A 27 14.96 -7.02 -0.80
CA GLY A 27 13.63 -7.61 -0.89
C GLY A 27 12.67 -6.79 -1.75
N SER A 28 11.75 -7.49 -2.41
CA SER A 28 10.63 -6.88 -3.13
C SER A 28 9.48 -6.59 -2.16
N ALA A 29 9.20 -5.31 -1.90
CA ALA A 29 8.12 -4.90 -1.02
C ALA A 29 7.55 -3.54 -1.44
N GLY A 30 6.25 -3.35 -1.20
CA GLY A 30 5.58 -2.08 -1.45
C GLY A 30 5.67 -1.10 -0.28
N ARG A 31 5.74 0.20 -0.59
CA ARG A 31 5.66 1.29 0.40
C ARG A 31 4.22 1.68 0.75
N GLU A 32 3.28 1.26 -0.08
CA GLU A 32 1.86 1.63 -0.06
C GLU A 32 1.17 1.12 1.20
N GLY A 33 1.30 -0.19 1.45
CA GLY A 33 0.77 -0.84 2.65
C GLY A 33 1.43 -0.32 3.92
N THR A 34 2.69 0.12 3.84
CA THR A 34 3.45 0.67 4.97
C THR A 34 2.85 2.00 5.42
N ALA A 35 2.64 2.95 4.50
CA ALA A 35 2.11 4.25 4.87
C ALA A 35 0.67 4.20 5.37
N VAL A 36 -0.19 3.37 4.76
CA VAL A 36 -1.56 3.15 5.23
C VAL A 36 -1.58 2.60 6.65
N GLN A 37 -0.72 1.61 6.94
CA GLN A 37 -0.63 1.01 8.28
C GLN A 37 -0.01 1.95 9.32
N MET A 38 1.00 2.75 8.93
CA MET A 38 1.55 3.80 9.78
C MET A 38 0.49 4.85 10.13
N GLY A 39 -0.23 5.35 9.12
CA GLY A 39 -1.30 6.32 9.29
C GLY A 39 -2.40 5.82 10.22
N GLY A 40 -2.85 4.58 10.03
CA GLY A 40 -3.80 3.92 10.93
C GLY A 40 -3.25 3.75 12.35
N GLY A 41 -1.98 3.33 12.51
CA GLY A 41 -1.34 3.17 13.82
C GLY A 41 -1.18 4.48 14.59
N ILE A 42 -0.78 5.55 13.91
CA ILE A 42 -0.67 6.90 14.49
C ILE A 42 -2.06 7.39 14.90
N ALA A 43 -3.05 7.28 14.02
CA ALA A 43 -4.44 7.64 14.32
C ALA A 43 -5.01 6.85 15.51
N GLY A 44 -4.71 5.55 15.62
CA GLY A 44 -5.11 4.73 16.76
C GLY A 44 -4.46 5.17 18.07
N GLY A 45 -3.20 5.60 18.03
CA GLY A 45 -2.52 6.21 19.18
C GLY A 45 -3.16 7.52 19.62
N VAL A 46 -3.48 8.40 18.66
CA VAL A 46 -4.16 9.69 18.92
C VAL A 46 -5.58 9.47 19.45
N ALA A 47 -6.34 8.53 18.88
CA ALA A 47 -7.68 8.19 19.35
C ALA A 47 -7.68 7.76 20.83
N ARG A 48 -6.67 6.98 21.24
CA ARG A 48 -6.49 6.52 22.61
C ARG A 48 -6.07 7.66 23.55
N LEU A 49 -5.17 8.53 23.07
CA LEU A 49 -4.75 9.72 23.82
C LEU A 49 -5.93 10.65 24.11
N LEU A 50 -6.81 10.84 23.12
CA LEU A 50 -8.01 11.69 23.21
C LEU A 50 -9.22 10.96 23.84
N ARG A 51 -9.10 9.67 24.17
CA ARG A 51 -10.18 8.82 24.72
C ARG A 51 -11.47 8.86 23.89
N LEU A 52 -11.34 8.80 22.57
CA LEU A 52 -12.47 8.86 21.66
C LEU A 52 -13.39 7.63 21.80
N ASN A 53 -14.68 7.83 21.50
CA ASN A 53 -15.61 6.71 21.37
C ASN A 53 -15.30 5.87 20.11
N SER A 54 -15.97 4.73 19.96
CA SER A 54 -15.73 3.80 18.85
C SER A 54 -16.04 4.38 17.47
N SER A 55 -17.05 5.26 17.36
CA SER A 55 -17.43 5.88 16.08
C SER A 55 -16.36 6.86 15.62
N ASP A 56 -15.93 7.74 16.52
CA ASP A 56 -14.92 8.77 16.26
C ASP A 56 -13.55 8.16 16.06
N THR A 57 -13.20 7.13 16.84
CA THR A 57 -11.99 6.33 16.63
C THR A 57 -11.96 5.77 15.20
N ARG A 58 -13.10 5.28 14.70
CA ARG A 58 -13.15 4.72 13.34
C ARG A 58 -13.01 5.80 12.27
N ILE A 59 -13.62 6.98 12.46
CA ILE A 59 -13.42 8.12 11.54
C ILE A 59 -11.94 8.51 11.56
N LEU A 60 -11.34 8.67 12.74
CA LEU A 60 -9.94 9.08 12.86
C LEU A 60 -8.97 8.05 12.23
N LEU A 61 -9.25 6.75 12.36
CA LEU A 61 -8.51 5.70 11.67
C LEU A 61 -8.62 5.83 10.14
N MET A 62 -9.82 6.09 9.61
CA MET A 62 -10.01 6.35 8.18
C MET A 62 -9.21 7.59 7.74
N VAL A 63 -9.23 8.66 8.52
CA VAL A 63 -8.45 9.89 8.26
C VAL A 63 -6.95 9.59 8.22
N GLY A 64 -6.43 8.82 9.18
CA GLY A 64 -5.02 8.43 9.21
C GLY A 64 -4.61 7.57 8.00
N VAL A 65 -5.46 6.62 7.62
CA VAL A 65 -5.27 5.81 6.40
C VAL A 65 -5.24 6.69 5.15
N ALA A 66 -6.20 7.62 5.02
CA ALA A 66 -6.26 8.55 3.91
C ALA A 66 -5.05 9.48 3.86
N ALA A 67 -4.58 9.97 5.00
CA ALA A 67 -3.37 10.80 5.10
C ALA A 67 -2.11 10.05 4.66
N GLY A 68 -1.93 8.80 5.11
CA GLY A 68 -0.82 7.96 4.67
C GLY A 68 -0.87 7.65 3.17
N PHE A 69 -2.08 7.40 2.64
CA PHE A 69 -2.30 7.20 1.21
C PHE A 69 -1.97 8.47 0.40
N GLY A 70 -2.50 9.63 0.80
CA GLY A 70 -2.22 10.92 0.17
C GLY A 70 -0.73 11.23 0.15
N GLY A 71 -0.04 11.04 1.28
CA GLY A 71 1.42 11.26 1.36
C GLY A 71 2.25 10.33 0.46
N VAL A 72 1.82 9.08 0.25
CA VAL A 72 2.56 8.15 -0.62
C VAL A 72 2.29 8.36 -2.10
N PHE A 73 1.02 8.62 -2.45
CA PHE A 73 0.57 8.58 -3.84
C PHE A 73 0.29 9.95 -4.45
N GLY A 74 0.20 11.02 -3.66
CA GLY A 74 -0.20 12.34 -4.15
C GLY A 74 -1.65 12.36 -4.67
N THR A 75 -2.46 11.38 -4.30
CA THR A 75 -3.85 11.21 -4.79
C THR A 75 -4.84 11.26 -3.63
N PRO A 76 -5.03 12.44 -3.01
CA PRO A 76 -5.82 12.59 -1.78
C PRO A 76 -7.28 12.16 -1.95
N LEU A 77 -7.89 12.41 -3.12
CA LEU A 77 -9.25 11.99 -3.41
C LEU A 77 -9.39 10.46 -3.46
N ALA A 78 -8.46 9.78 -4.14
CA ALA A 78 -8.44 8.32 -4.20
C ALA A 78 -8.22 7.71 -2.80
N GLY A 79 -7.29 8.29 -2.02
CA GLY A 79 -7.03 7.89 -0.63
C GLY A 79 -8.25 8.06 0.28
N ALA A 80 -9.03 9.12 0.10
CA ALA A 80 -10.24 9.36 0.89
C ALA A 80 -11.34 8.32 0.62
N ILE A 81 -11.60 8.02 -0.65
CA ILE A 81 -12.56 7.00 -1.07
C ILE A 81 -12.10 5.62 -0.57
N PHE A 82 -10.82 5.29 -0.81
CA PHE A 82 -10.20 4.05 -0.35
C PHE A 82 -10.36 3.87 1.16
N ALA A 83 -10.04 4.88 1.96
CA ALA A 83 -10.16 4.81 3.42
C ALA A 83 -11.61 4.62 3.89
N ALA A 84 -12.56 5.29 3.23
CA ALA A 84 -13.98 5.20 3.55
C ALA A 84 -14.58 3.81 3.22
N GLU A 85 -14.04 3.11 2.23
CA GLU A 85 -14.51 1.80 1.78
C GLU A 85 -13.76 0.62 2.44
N VAL A 86 -12.43 0.71 2.58
CA VAL A 86 -11.58 -0.43 2.98
C VAL A 86 -11.86 -0.94 4.40
N LEU A 87 -12.29 -0.05 5.30
CA LEU A 87 -12.60 -0.41 6.69
C LEU A 87 -14.01 -0.99 6.86
N HIS A 88 -14.89 -0.90 5.86
CA HIS A 88 -16.22 -1.52 5.85
C HIS A 88 -16.58 -1.98 4.44
N ILE A 89 -16.13 -3.19 4.11
CA ILE A 89 -16.46 -3.82 2.83
C ILE A 89 -17.98 -3.78 2.61
N GLY A 90 -18.41 -3.13 1.52
CA GLY A 90 -19.81 -3.02 1.11
C GLY A 90 -20.61 -1.84 1.69
N ARG A 91 -20.01 -0.93 2.49
CA ARG A 91 -20.67 0.31 2.94
C ARG A 91 -19.73 1.50 2.97
N LEU A 92 -20.05 2.53 2.21
CA LEU A 92 -19.34 3.82 2.26
C LEU A 92 -19.82 4.64 3.45
N ARG A 93 -18.92 5.02 4.37
CA ARG A 93 -19.24 6.00 5.42
C ARG A 93 -19.10 7.42 4.90
N TYR A 94 -20.20 7.97 4.39
CA TYR A 94 -20.26 9.34 3.88
C TYR A 94 -19.78 10.40 4.88
N GLU A 95 -20.08 10.21 6.16
CA GLU A 95 -19.63 11.07 7.28
C GLU A 95 -18.10 11.20 7.34
N ALA A 96 -17.35 10.19 6.90
CA ALA A 96 -15.90 10.17 6.94
C ALA A 96 -15.24 10.75 5.68
N LEU A 97 -15.98 10.97 4.59
CA LEU A 97 -15.40 11.39 3.30
C LEU A 97 -14.67 12.74 3.40
N ILE A 98 -15.34 13.76 3.94
CA ILE A 98 -14.75 15.10 4.07
C ILE A 98 -13.54 15.08 5.01
N PRO A 99 -13.61 14.48 6.23
CA PRO A 99 -12.44 14.30 7.08
C PRO A 99 -11.29 13.56 6.39
N CYS A 100 -11.59 12.48 5.65
CA CYS A 100 -10.56 11.69 4.97
C CYS A 100 -9.92 12.45 3.82
N LEU A 101 -10.68 13.25 3.07
CA LEU A 101 -10.14 14.11 2.03
C LEU A 101 -9.19 15.15 2.61
N ILE A 102 -9.57 15.80 3.71
CA ILE A 102 -8.71 16.75 4.42
C ILE A 102 -7.44 16.05 4.92
N GLY A 103 -7.57 14.87 5.54
CA GLY A 103 -6.42 14.07 5.98
C GLY A 103 -5.48 13.71 4.83
N GLY A 104 -6.03 13.24 3.71
CA GLY A 104 -5.29 12.95 2.48
C GLY A 104 -4.53 14.16 1.94
N LEU A 105 -5.19 15.31 1.86
CA LEU A 105 -4.57 16.58 1.42
C LEU A 105 -3.44 17.00 2.35
N ILE A 106 -3.63 16.91 3.67
CA ILE A 106 -2.58 17.23 4.64
C ILE A 106 -1.38 16.29 4.49
N GLY A 107 -1.63 14.99 4.27
CA GLY A 107 -0.57 14.01 4.04
C GLY A 107 0.23 14.32 2.77
N ASP A 108 -0.47 14.63 1.68
CA ASP A 108 0.11 15.04 0.40
C ASP A 108 0.93 16.34 0.53
N TRP A 109 0.34 17.39 1.09
CA TRP A 109 1.01 18.66 1.34
C TRP A 109 2.21 18.53 2.27
N GLY A 110 2.14 17.65 3.27
CA GLY A 110 3.26 17.35 4.14
C GLY A 110 4.48 16.85 3.37
N CYS A 111 4.28 15.96 2.40
CA CYS A 111 5.34 15.50 1.49
C CYS A 111 5.82 16.62 0.57
N TYR A 112 4.90 17.42 0.02
CA TYR A 112 5.23 18.57 -0.81
C TYR A 112 6.14 19.57 -0.09
N TYR A 113 5.81 19.94 1.16
CA TYR A 113 6.64 20.85 1.97
C TYR A 113 8.01 20.26 2.33
N TRP A 114 8.14 18.94 2.37
CA TRP A 114 9.42 18.26 2.53
C TRP A 114 10.22 18.15 1.22
N GLY A 115 9.72 18.72 0.11
CA GLY A 115 10.37 18.67 -1.20
C GLY A 115 10.26 17.29 -1.87
N ILE A 116 9.37 16.42 -1.39
CA ILE A 116 9.12 15.11 -1.97
C ILE A 116 7.98 15.28 -2.98
N GLY A 117 8.34 15.39 -4.26
CA GLY A 117 7.37 15.37 -5.35
C GLY A 117 6.79 13.97 -5.56
N HIS A 118 5.51 13.89 -5.89
CA HIS A 118 4.89 12.66 -6.37
C HIS A 118 5.09 12.54 -7.88
N THR A 119 5.13 11.32 -8.39
CA THR A 119 5.17 11.07 -9.84
C THR A 119 3.85 11.49 -10.46
N ASP A 120 3.84 12.62 -11.16
CA ASP A 120 2.69 13.11 -11.90
C ASP A 120 2.45 12.26 -13.15
N TYR A 121 1.50 11.34 -13.07
CA TYR A 121 1.00 10.62 -14.24
C TYR A 121 -0.03 11.49 -14.97
N SER A 122 0.44 12.40 -15.82
CA SER A 122 -0.44 13.15 -16.71
C SER A 122 -0.95 12.25 -17.84
N VAL A 123 -2.13 11.65 -17.64
CA VAL A 123 -2.82 10.96 -18.74
C VAL A 123 -3.48 12.02 -19.62
N LEU A 124 -2.82 12.39 -20.72
CA LEU A 124 -3.41 13.22 -21.77
C LEU A 124 -4.54 12.45 -22.46
N LEU A 125 -5.77 12.60 -21.95
CA LEU A 125 -6.99 12.09 -22.55
C LEU A 125 -7.39 12.93 -23.77
N THR A 126 -6.53 12.99 -24.79
CA THR A 126 -6.73 13.84 -25.98
C THR A 126 -7.45 13.11 -27.12
N SER A 127 -7.96 11.90 -26.90
CA SER A 127 -8.53 11.08 -27.98
C SER A 127 -10.07 11.00 -27.94
N PRO A 128 -10.78 11.26 -29.07
CA PRO A 128 -12.24 11.08 -29.18
C PRO A 128 -12.69 9.61 -29.09
N VAL A 129 -11.76 8.69 -28.87
CA VAL A 129 -11.96 7.24 -28.81
C VAL A 129 -12.77 6.81 -27.58
N LEU A 130 -12.92 7.67 -26.54
CA LEU A 130 -13.70 7.40 -25.32
C LEU A 130 -15.19 7.08 -25.53
N ARG A 131 -15.77 7.33 -26.72
CA ARG A 131 -17.17 7.00 -27.05
C ARG A 131 -17.33 5.80 -28.00
N SER A 132 -16.30 4.97 -28.18
CA SER A 132 -16.39 3.77 -29.01
C SER A 132 -16.91 2.57 -28.20
N ASN A 133 -17.94 1.89 -28.70
CA ASN A 133 -18.45 0.65 -28.12
C ASN A 133 -17.37 -0.45 -28.04
N THR A 134 -16.41 -0.44 -28.97
CA THR A 134 -15.28 -1.37 -28.99
C THR A 134 -14.34 -1.15 -27.81
N LEU A 135 -14.06 0.11 -27.43
CA LEU A 135 -13.27 0.39 -26.23
C LEU A 135 -13.95 -0.13 -24.97
N LEU A 136 -15.28 0.05 -24.86
CA LEU A 136 -16.01 -0.38 -23.68
C LEU A 136 -15.86 -1.90 -23.47
N ILE A 137 -15.98 -2.68 -24.55
CA ILE A 137 -15.77 -4.14 -24.51
C ILE A 137 -14.33 -4.46 -24.09
N GLN A 138 -13.33 -3.77 -24.66
CA GLN A 138 -11.93 -3.97 -24.28
C GLN A 138 -11.67 -3.65 -22.80
N VAL A 139 -12.25 -2.58 -22.27
CA VAL A 139 -12.15 -2.20 -20.85
C VAL A 139 -12.81 -3.25 -19.96
N VAL A 140 -13.97 -3.78 -20.35
CA VAL A 140 -14.65 -4.86 -19.60
C VAL A 140 -13.78 -6.12 -19.57
N ILE A 141 -13.25 -6.54 -20.72
CA ILE A 141 -12.37 -7.72 -20.80
C ILE A 141 -11.11 -7.49 -19.97
N ALA A 142 -10.46 -6.34 -20.10
CA ALA A 142 -9.30 -5.98 -19.30
C ALA A 142 -9.61 -5.99 -17.80
N GLY A 143 -10.77 -5.45 -17.39
CA GLY A 143 -11.24 -5.48 -16.01
C GLY A 143 -11.41 -6.90 -15.46
N ILE A 144 -11.99 -7.81 -16.26
CA ILE A 144 -12.12 -9.23 -15.89
C ILE A 144 -10.74 -9.88 -15.73
N VAL A 145 -9.85 -9.68 -16.71
CA VAL A 145 -8.49 -10.26 -16.67
C VAL A 145 -7.69 -9.74 -15.48
N LEU A 146 -7.69 -8.43 -15.24
CA LEU A 146 -7.02 -7.80 -14.11
C LEU A 146 -7.63 -8.25 -12.77
N GLY A 147 -8.95 -8.40 -12.69
CA GLY A 147 -9.63 -8.93 -11.52
C GLY A 147 -9.23 -10.38 -11.22
N LEU A 148 -9.17 -11.24 -12.23
CA LEU A 148 -8.71 -12.64 -12.10
C LEU A 148 -7.23 -12.71 -11.71
N ALA A 149 -6.38 -11.88 -12.32
CA ALA A 149 -4.96 -11.79 -11.97
C ALA A 149 -4.77 -11.35 -10.50
N GLY A 150 -5.51 -10.33 -10.05
CA GLY A 150 -5.51 -9.88 -8.66
C GLY A 150 -6.00 -10.96 -7.68
N GLN A 151 -7.05 -11.69 -8.05
CA GLN A 151 -7.55 -12.82 -7.25
C GLN A 151 -6.51 -13.95 -7.15
N LEU A 152 -5.85 -14.30 -8.26
CA LEU A 152 -4.79 -15.29 -8.30
C LEU A 152 -3.63 -14.86 -7.41
N PHE A 153 -3.16 -13.61 -7.53
CA PHE A 153 -2.10 -13.07 -6.71
C PHE A 153 -2.43 -13.12 -5.20
N SER A 154 -3.64 -12.72 -4.83
CA SER A 154 -4.11 -12.77 -3.43
C SER A 154 -4.14 -14.20 -2.88
N ARG A 155 -4.71 -15.15 -3.64
CA ARG A 155 -4.77 -16.57 -3.25
C ARG A 155 -3.38 -17.18 -3.14
N SER A 156 -2.51 -16.94 -4.11
CA SER A 156 -1.13 -17.42 -4.11
C SER A 156 -0.34 -16.88 -2.94
N SER A 157 -0.48 -15.59 -2.62
CA SER A 157 0.19 -14.96 -1.47
C SER A 157 -0.27 -15.57 -0.14
N HIS A 158 -1.58 -15.79 0.02
CA HIS A 158 -2.11 -16.46 1.21
C HIS A 158 -1.69 -17.93 1.32
N ALA A 159 -1.73 -18.66 0.20
CA ALA A 159 -1.31 -20.06 0.12
C ALA A 159 0.18 -20.20 0.44
N PHE A 160 1.03 -19.34 -0.12
CA PHE A 160 2.46 -19.29 0.17
C PHE A 160 2.72 -18.98 1.64
N GLY A 161 2.02 -17.99 2.21
CA GLY A 161 2.09 -17.71 3.64
C GLY A 161 1.69 -18.91 4.51
N ALA A 162 0.66 -19.67 4.12
CA ALA A 162 0.25 -20.88 4.83
C ALA A 162 1.28 -22.02 4.69
N PHE A 163 1.79 -22.23 3.47
CA PHE A 163 2.85 -23.19 3.20
C PHE A 163 4.10 -22.92 4.06
N MET A 164 4.54 -21.66 4.15
CA MET A 164 5.68 -21.30 4.99
C MET A 164 5.42 -21.51 6.48
N ARG A 165 4.19 -21.23 6.96
CA ARG A 165 3.82 -21.48 8.35
C ARG A 165 3.77 -22.97 8.69
N ASN A 166 3.33 -23.81 7.76
CA ASN A 166 3.22 -25.25 7.95
C ASN A 166 4.57 -25.98 7.78
N THR A 167 5.47 -25.43 6.96
CA THR A 167 6.80 -26.02 6.72
C THR A 167 7.80 -25.60 7.80
N ILE A 168 7.69 -24.37 8.32
CA ILE A 168 8.62 -23.82 9.31
C ILE A 168 7.83 -23.38 10.54
N GLU A 169 7.93 -24.16 11.61
CA GLU A 169 7.26 -23.90 12.89
C GLU A 169 7.71 -22.58 13.52
N SER A 170 9.01 -22.28 13.44
CA SER A 170 9.64 -21.09 14.01
C SER A 170 9.30 -19.81 13.22
N SER A 171 8.70 -18.82 13.89
CA SER A 171 8.34 -17.54 13.26
C SER A 171 9.56 -16.70 12.84
N ALA A 172 10.70 -16.85 13.53
CA ALA A 172 11.91 -16.08 13.24
C ALA A 172 12.72 -16.70 12.09
N LEU A 173 12.64 -18.02 11.88
CA LEU A 173 13.35 -18.69 10.79
C LEU A 173 12.66 -18.51 9.43
N ARG A 174 11.35 -18.27 9.40
CA ARG A 174 10.59 -18.02 8.16
C ARG A 174 11.21 -16.94 7.26
N PRO A 175 11.47 -15.71 7.74
CA PRO A 175 12.11 -14.69 6.91
C PRO A 175 13.53 -15.10 6.48
N VAL A 176 14.30 -15.77 7.33
CA VAL A 176 15.68 -16.22 7.00
C VAL A 176 15.67 -17.20 5.83
N VAL A 177 14.83 -18.24 5.90
CA VAL A 177 14.74 -19.24 4.82
C VAL A 177 14.18 -18.61 3.55
N GLY A 178 13.18 -17.73 3.66
CA GLY A 178 12.64 -16.99 2.53
C GLY A 178 13.70 -16.12 1.84
N SER A 179 14.54 -15.41 2.61
CA SER A 179 15.64 -14.60 2.08
C SER A 179 16.71 -15.44 1.39
N ILE A 180 17.12 -16.57 1.97
CA ILE A 180 18.09 -17.48 1.33
C ILE A 180 17.55 -17.99 -0.01
N ALA A 181 16.29 -18.42 -0.04
CA ALA A 181 15.65 -18.88 -1.27
C ALA A 181 15.55 -17.77 -2.33
N LEU A 182 15.21 -16.54 -1.90
CA LEU A 182 15.15 -15.37 -2.79
C LEU A 182 16.53 -15.06 -3.38
N ILE A 183 17.59 -15.06 -2.58
CA ILE A 183 18.97 -14.82 -3.04
C ILE A 183 19.40 -15.88 -4.07
N LEU A 184 19.10 -17.16 -3.80
CA LEU A 184 19.39 -18.25 -4.75
C LEU A 184 18.60 -18.08 -6.05
N LEU A 185 17.33 -17.68 -5.99
CA LEU A 185 16.51 -17.44 -7.18
C LEU A 185 17.07 -16.29 -8.03
N VAL A 186 17.43 -15.17 -7.41
CA VAL A 186 18.03 -14.03 -8.11
C VAL A 186 19.35 -14.43 -8.76
N TRP A 187 20.17 -15.22 -8.06
CA TRP A 187 21.43 -15.72 -8.60
C TRP A 187 21.22 -16.65 -9.81
N LEU A 188 20.21 -17.52 -9.77
CA LEU A 188 19.87 -18.44 -10.88
C LEU A 188 19.25 -17.72 -12.09
N VAL A 189 18.39 -16.73 -11.85
CA VAL A 189 17.68 -16.00 -12.92
C VAL A 189 18.58 -14.91 -13.54
N GLY A 190 19.56 -14.38 -12.80
CA GLY A 190 20.53 -13.40 -13.28
C GLY A 190 20.00 -11.96 -13.41
N HIS A 191 18.68 -11.74 -13.26
CA HIS A 191 18.04 -10.43 -13.33
C HIS A 191 17.66 -9.90 -11.94
N ARG A 192 17.97 -8.62 -11.67
CA ARG A 192 17.67 -7.92 -10.41
C ARG A 192 16.47 -6.99 -10.49
N ASP A 193 15.81 -6.93 -11.65
CA ASP A 193 14.75 -5.97 -11.99
C ASP A 193 13.50 -6.13 -11.11
N TYR A 194 13.36 -7.29 -10.46
CA TYR A 194 12.25 -7.62 -9.56
C TYR A 194 12.52 -7.28 -8.09
N LEU A 195 13.66 -6.67 -7.76
CA LEU A 195 14.00 -6.28 -6.38
C LEU A 195 13.56 -4.85 -6.07
N GLY A 196 13.29 -4.56 -4.80
CA GLY A 196 12.91 -3.23 -4.35
C GLY A 196 11.45 -2.87 -4.64
N LEU A 197 11.23 -1.67 -5.19
CA LEU A 197 9.88 -1.11 -5.43
C LEU A 197 9.31 -1.47 -6.81
N GLY A 198 10.09 -2.12 -7.69
CA GLY A 198 9.65 -2.44 -9.05
C GLY A 198 9.54 -1.23 -9.99
N VAL A 199 10.25 -0.14 -9.69
CA VAL A 199 10.41 1.03 -10.57
C VAL A 199 11.87 1.15 -11.00
N GLU A 200 12.11 1.33 -12.30
CA GLU A 200 13.43 1.66 -12.80
C GLU A 200 13.83 3.07 -12.35
N SER A 201 15.05 3.22 -11.82
CA SER A 201 15.60 4.55 -11.54
C SER A 201 15.88 5.24 -12.88
N PRO A 202 15.39 6.47 -13.14
CA PRO A 202 15.75 7.21 -14.35
C PRO A 202 17.21 7.70 -14.30
N ARG A 203 18.17 6.80 -14.52
CA ARG A 203 19.56 7.05 -14.97
C ARG A 203 20.00 5.80 -15.74
N GLY A 204 20.21 5.82 -17.06
CA GLY A 204 21.15 6.71 -17.73
C GLY A 204 22.57 6.24 -17.40
N GLU A 205 23.19 5.50 -18.31
CA GLU A 205 24.63 5.31 -18.46
C GLU A 205 25.47 5.38 -17.17
N ALA A 206 25.64 4.25 -16.50
CA ALA A 206 26.80 4.04 -15.64
C ALA A 206 27.26 2.60 -15.83
N GLY A 207 28.11 2.42 -16.84
CA GLY A 207 28.91 1.22 -16.98
C GLY A 207 29.74 1.02 -15.72
N ILE A 208 29.71 -0.21 -15.22
CA ILE A 208 30.78 -0.74 -14.38
C ILE A 208 31.23 -2.03 -15.06
N SER A 209 32.10 -1.86 -16.06
CA SER A 209 33.17 -2.79 -16.39
C SER A 209 34.37 -2.41 -15.53
#